data_AF-A0A920GFM9-F1
#
_entry.id   AF-A0A920GFM9-F1
#
_cell.length_a   1.000
_cell.length_b   1.000
_cell.length_c   1.000
_cell.angle_alpha   90.00
_cell.angle_beta   90.00
_cell.angle_gamma   90.00
#
_symmetry.space_group_name_H-M   'P 1'
#
loop_
_entity.id
_entity.type
_entity.pdbx_description
1 polymer ?
#
loop_
_entity_poly.entity_id
_entity_poly.type
_entity_poly.pdbx_seq_one_letter_code
_entity_poly.pdbx_strand_id
1 'polypeptide(L)'
;MSTGLTGLNNLLGGLHKSDLVILAGRPAMGKTALATNIAFHAATTTLTDETAVPVAFFSLEMSAEQLGTRILAERSGLDSENIRRGRMNDREFLALVESSEQISRAPFSLMTRQPCP
;
A
#
# COMPACT_ATOMS: atom_id res chain seq x y z
N MET A 1 -16.72 -2.34 2.74
CA MET A 1 -15.55 -2.17 1.85
C MET A 1 -14.67 -3.39 2.00
N SER A 2 -14.23 -4.01 0.91
CA SER A 2 -13.29 -5.12 0.95
C SER A 2 -11.92 -4.70 1.52
N THR A 3 -11.28 -5.62 2.25
CA THR A 3 -9.86 -5.49 2.67
C THR A 3 -8.88 -5.92 1.57
N GLY A 4 -9.36 -6.50 0.48
CA GLY A 4 -8.54 -7.16 -0.55
C GLY A 4 -8.03 -8.55 -0.16
N LEU A 5 -8.38 -9.01 1.05
CA LEU A 5 -7.98 -10.32 1.58
C LEU A 5 -9.23 -11.14 1.87
N THR A 6 -9.53 -12.14 1.04
CA THR A 6 -10.74 -12.96 1.15
C THR A 6 -10.89 -13.58 2.55
N GLY A 7 -9.80 -14.10 3.12
CA GLY A 7 -9.82 -14.68 4.47
C GLY A 7 -10.21 -13.67 5.55
N LEU A 8 -9.71 -12.43 5.45
CA LEU A 8 -10.03 -11.38 6.41
C LEU A 8 -11.45 -10.86 6.21
N ASN A 9 -11.89 -10.72 4.95
CA ASN A 9 -13.27 -10.36 4.62
C ASN A 9 -14.28 -11.39 5.15
N ASN A 10 -13.97 -12.69 5.07
CA ASN A 10 -14.85 -13.74 5.61
C ASN A 10 -14.98 -13.67 7.14
N LEU A 11 -13.93 -13.21 7.83
CA LEU A 11 -13.94 -13.08 9.28
C LEU A 11 -14.63 -11.80 9.75
N LEU A 12 -14.46 -10.69 9.02
CA LEU A 12 -14.95 -9.37 9.43
C LEU A 12 -16.25 -8.95 8.74
N GLY A 13 -16.63 -9.56 7.62
CA GLY A 13 -17.67 -9.03 6.72
C GLY A 13 -17.20 -7.86 5.85
N GLY A 14 -15.90 -7.59 5.84
CA GLY A 14 -15.29 -6.38 5.29
C GLY A 14 -15.09 -5.29 6.34
N LEU A 15 -14.77 -4.08 5.89
CA LEU A 15 -14.62 -2.89 6.72
C LEU A 15 -15.91 -2.04 6.64
N HIS A 16 -16.49 -1.73 7.80
CA HIS A 16 -17.69 -0.90 7.91
C HIS A 16 -17.34 0.53 8.36
N LYS A 17 -18.23 1.48 8.02
CA LYS A 17 -18.08 2.87 8.47
C LYS A 17 -18.24 2.92 10.00
N SER A 18 -17.42 3.74 10.66
CA SER A 18 -17.36 3.91 12.12
C SER A 18 -16.64 2.80 12.90
N ASP A 19 -16.11 1.77 12.24
CA ASP A 19 -15.30 0.75 12.91
C ASP A 19 -13.91 1.28 13.29
N LEU A 20 -13.43 0.89 14.47
CA LEU A 20 -12.03 1.01 14.87
C LEU A 20 -11.38 -0.38 14.88
N VAL A 21 -10.56 -0.66 13.87
CA VAL A 21 -9.81 -1.92 13.76
C VAL A 21 -8.38 -1.69 14.26
N ILE A 22 -7.95 -2.48 15.25
CA ILE A 22 -6.60 -2.42 15.81
C ILE A 22 -5.78 -3.60 15.32
N LEU A 23 -4.69 -3.33 14.61
CA LEU A 23 -3.72 -4.33 14.18
C LEU A 23 -2.52 -4.37 15.12
N ALA A 24 -2.49 -5.35 16.02
CA ALA A 24 -1.39 -5.57 16.96
C ALA A 24 -0.53 -6.78 16.56
N GLY A 25 0.75 -6.76 16.94
CA GLY A 25 1.70 -7.81 16.61
C GLY A 25 3.14 -7.40 16.94
N ARG A 26 4.05 -8.37 17.10
CA ARG A 26 5.46 -8.10 17.43
C ARG A 26 6.18 -7.39 16.28
N PRO A 27 7.34 -6.74 16.53
CA PRO A 27 8.19 -6.23 15.45
C PRO A 27 8.44 -7.30 14.38
N ALA A 28 8.57 -6.87 13.12
CA ALA A 28 8.74 -7.73 11.95
C ALA A 28 7.58 -8.70 11.59
N MET A 29 6.47 -8.76 12.33
CA MET A 29 5.32 -9.62 11.99
C MET A 29 4.42 -9.08 10.85
N GLY A 30 4.92 -8.15 10.02
CA GLY A 30 4.20 -7.70 8.82
C GLY A 30 3.05 -6.71 9.03
N LYS A 31 2.90 -6.10 10.22
CA LYS A 31 1.82 -5.12 10.50
C LYS A 31 1.73 -4.01 9.45
N THR A 32 2.86 -3.36 9.16
CA THR A 32 2.93 -2.28 8.18
C THR A 32 2.54 -2.77 6.79
N ALA A 33 3.04 -3.94 6.38
CA ALA A 33 2.72 -4.53 5.08
C ALA A 33 1.23 -4.86 4.94
N LEU A 34 0.61 -5.38 6.00
CA LEU A 34 -0.81 -5.67 6.00
C LEU A 34 -1.63 -4.37 5.92
N ALA A 35 -1.27 -3.37 6.71
CA ALA A 35 -1.94 -2.07 6.69
C ALA A 35 -1.81 -1.37 5.33
N THR A 36 -0.62 -1.35 4.73
CA THR A 36 -0.41 -0.76 3.40
C THR A 36 -1.16 -1.50 2.32
N ASN A 37 -1.23 -2.83 2.37
CA ASN A 37 -1.98 -3.61 1.38
C ASN A 37 -3.48 -3.33 1.42
N ILE A 38 -4.07 -3.29 2.61
CA ILE A 38 -5.50 -2.96 2.78
C ILE A 38 -5.77 -1.52 2.32
N ALA A 39 -4.93 -0.57 2.77
CA ALA A 39 -5.05 0.84 2.44
C ALA A 39 -4.93 1.09 0.93
N PHE A 40 -3.97 0.45 0.28
CA PHE A 40 -3.78 0.58 -1.16
C PHE A 40 -4.90 -0.10 -1.94
N HIS A 41 -5.37 -1.27 -1.51
CA HIS A 41 -6.54 -1.91 -2.11
C HIS A 41 -7.72 -0.95 -2.09
N ALA A 42 -8.08 -0.39 -0.93
CA ALA A 42 -9.16 0.60 -0.80
C ALA A 42 -9.00 1.81 -1.73
N ALA A 43 -7.77 2.30 -1.93
CA ALA A 43 -7.48 3.43 -2.81
C ALA A 43 -7.43 3.07 -4.31
N THR A 44 -7.34 1.79 -4.68
CA THR A 44 -7.17 1.39 -6.10
C THR A 44 -8.25 0.49 -6.65
N THR A 45 -9.25 0.09 -5.84
CA THR A 45 -10.26 -0.85 -6.33
C THR A 45 -11.01 -0.29 -7.53
N THR A 46 -10.83 -1.00 -8.65
CA THR A 46 -11.71 -1.10 -9.82
C THR A 46 -11.94 -2.58 -10.20
N LEU A 47 -11.35 -3.53 -9.45
CA LEU A 47 -11.34 -4.97 -9.74
C LEU A 47 -12.56 -5.73 -9.18
N THR A 48 -13.36 -5.12 -8.30
CA THR A 48 -14.50 -5.74 -7.59
C THR A 48 -15.81 -4.96 -7.77
N ASP A 49 -15.91 -4.09 -8.78
CA ASP A 49 -16.97 -3.07 -8.92
C ASP A 49 -17.09 -2.11 -7.70
N GLU A 50 -16.14 -2.18 -6.76
CA GLU A 50 -16.04 -1.26 -5.63
C GLU A 50 -15.41 0.05 -6.09
N THR A 51 -15.99 1.17 -5.68
CA THR A 51 -15.45 2.50 -5.96
C THR A 51 -14.21 2.75 -5.12
N ALA A 52 -13.14 3.23 -5.74
CA ALA A 52 -11.95 3.67 -5.03
C ALA A 52 -12.32 4.71 -3.96
N VAL A 53 -11.87 4.46 -2.74
CA VAL A 53 -12.13 5.33 -1.59
C VAL A 53 -10.86 6.12 -1.27
N PRO A 54 -10.95 7.44 -1.01
CA PRO A 54 -9.79 8.21 -0.57
C PRO A 54 -9.23 7.67 0.75
N VAL A 55 -7.92 7.44 0.79
CA VAL A 55 -7.21 6.92 1.96
C VAL A 55 -6.14 7.91 2.41
N ALA A 56 -6.15 8.25 3.70
CA ALA A 56 -5.08 8.95 4.37
C ALA A 56 -4.26 7.96 5.21
N PHE A 57 -2.99 7.78 4.85
CA PHE A 57 -2.07 6.88 5.54
C PHE A 57 -1.07 7.70 6.37
N PHE A 58 -1.10 7.53 7.69
CA PHE A 58 -0.18 8.21 8.60
C PHE A 58 0.94 7.28 9.02
N SER A 59 2.17 7.62 8.63
CA SER A 59 3.37 6.91 9.09
C SER A 59 4.16 7.77 10.05
N LEU A 60 4.29 7.30 11.30
CA LEU A 60 5.02 7.98 12.36
C LEU A 60 6.43 7.41 12.60
N GLU A 61 6.71 6.24 12.05
CA GLU A 61 8.01 5.54 12.19
C GLU A 61 8.84 5.58 10.90
N MET A 62 8.21 5.41 9.74
CA MET A 62 8.89 5.35 8.44
C MET A 62 8.69 6.66 7.66
N SER A 63 9.72 7.08 6.94
CA SER A 63 9.63 8.19 5.98
C SER A 63 8.76 7.84 4.77
N ALA A 64 8.31 8.87 4.06
CA ALA A 64 7.52 8.73 2.84
C ALA A 64 8.25 7.91 1.77
N GLU A 65 9.55 8.16 1.58
CA GLU A 65 10.39 7.47 0.60
C GLU A 65 10.53 5.98 0.90
N GLN A 66 10.78 5.63 2.17
CA GLN A 66 10.90 4.22 2.60
C GLN A 66 9.59 3.47 2.40
N LEU A 67 8.47 4.10 2.75
CA LEU A 67 7.16 3.49 2.60
C LEU A 67 6.73 3.39 1.13
N GLY A 68 6.99 4.44 0.33
CA GLY A 68 6.73 4.45 -1.10
C GLY A 68 7.53 3.40 -1.86
N THR A 69 8.83 3.27 -1.56
CA THR A 69 9.67 2.20 -2.14
C THR A 69 9.12 0.82 -1.81
N ARG A 70 8.62 0.63 -0.59
CA ARG A 70 8.01 -0.64 -0.18
C ARG A 70 6.72 -0.93 -0.95
N ILE A 71 5.83 0.04 -1.08
CA ILE A 71 4.58 -0.10 -1.84
C ILE A 71 4.89 -0.40 -3.31
N LEU A 72 5.86 0.30 -3.90
CA LEU A 72 6.32 0.05 -5.28
C LEU A 72 6.88 -1.36 -5.46
N ALA A 73 7.74 -1.82 -4.55
CA ALA A 73 8.28 -3.17 -4.55
C ALA A 73 7.16 -4.23 -4.45
N GLU A 74 6.22 -4.03 -3.53
CA GLU A 74 5.07 -4.93 -3.32
C GLU A 74 4.17 -5.00 -4.56
N ARG A 75 4.00 -3.90 -5.31
CA ARG A 75 3.14 -3.84 -6.51
C ARG A 75 3.82 -4.32 -7.79
N SER A 76 5.08 -3.95 -7.98
CA SER A 76 5.86 -4.34 -9.16
C SER A 76 6.39 -5.78 -9.07
N GLY A 77 6.36 -6.39 -7.89
CA GLY A 77 6.96 -7.71 -7.64
C GLY A 77 8.50 -7.69 -7.66
N LEU A 78 9.10 -6.50 -7.57
CA LEU A 78 10.54 -6.31 -7.63
C LEU A 78 11.16 -6.23 -6.24
N ASP A 79 12.43 -6.63 -6.15
CA ASP A 79 13.18 -6.49 -4.90
C ASP A 79 13.41 -5.00 -4.57
N SER A 80 13.08 -4.61 -3.34
CA SER A 80 13.23 -3.23 -2.87
C SER A 80 14.66 -2.71 -2.94
N GLU A 81 15.67 -3.58 -2.81
CA GLU A 81 17.08 -3.22 -2.95
C GLU A 81 17.47 -2.99 -4.40
N ASN A 82 16.91 -3.77 -5.33
CA ASN A 82 17.12 -3.56 -6.76
C ASN A 82 16.50 -2.24 -7.22
N ILE A 83 15.31 -1.90 -6.72
CA ILE A 83 14.68 -0.60 -6.95
C ILE A 83 15.58 0.52 -6.41
N ARG A 84 16.02 0.43 -5.14
CA ARG A 84 16.91 1.45 -4.53
C ARG A 84 18.22 1.63 -5.27
N ARG A 85 18.83 0.55 -5.78
CA ARG A 85 20.11 0.58 -6.48
C ARG A 85 19.99 0.86 -7.99
N GLY A 86 18.77 0.98 -8.52
CA GLY A 86 18.54 1.10 -9.96
C GLY A 86 18.98 -0.12 -10.77
N ARG A 87 18.99 -1.32 -10.16
CA ARG A 87 19.43 -2.56 -10.79
C ARG A 87 18.24 -3.35 -11.30
N MET A 88 17.74 -2.97 -12.47
CA MET A 88 16.57 -3.58 -13.09
C MET A 88 16.84 -3.78 -14.58
N ASN A 89 16.31 -4.87 -15.14
CA ASN A 89 16.25 -5.01 -16.60
C ASN A 89 15.12 -4.15 -17.19
N ASP A 90 15.08 -3.99 -18.50
CA ASP A 90 14.09 -3.12 -19.18
C ASP A 90 12.64 -3.52 -18.84
N ARG A 91 12.38 -4.82 -18.68
CA ARG A 91 11.04 -5.35 -18.36
C ARG A 91 10.61 -5.00 -16.94
N GLU A 92 11.55 -5.13 -16.00
CA GLU A 92 11.36 -4.75 -14.59
C GLU A 92 11.18 -3.22 -14.46
N PHE A 93 11.97 -2.45 -15.21
CA PHE A 93 11.83 -1.00 -15.24
C PHE A 93 10.45 -0.56 -15.74
N LEU A 94 9.95 -1.17 -16.82
CA LEU A 94 8.59 -0.92 -17.31
C LEU A 94 7.52 -1.28 -16.26
N ALA A 95 7.65 -2.41 -15.58
CA ALA A 95 6.72 -2.81 -14.51
C ALA A 95 6.73 -1.83 -13.32
N LEU A 96 7.89 -1.28 -12.98
CA LEU A 96 8.02 -0.26 -11.95
C LEU A 96 7.31 1.05 -12.35
N VAL A 97 7.51 1.50 -13.60
CA VAL A 97 6.85 2.71 -14.12
C VAL A 97 5.33 2.55 -14.12
N GLU A 98 4.82 1.42 -14.62
CA GLU A 98 3.38 1.12 -14.60
C GLU A 98 2.82 1.13 -13.17
N SER A 99 3.51 0.48 -12.23
CA SER A 99 3.12 0.48 -10.82
C SER A 99 3.13 1.89 -10.23
N SER A 100 4.11 2.72 -10.58
CA SER A 100 4.20 4.10 -10.12
C SER A 100 3.05 4.96 -10.65
N GLU A 101 2.65 4.78 -11.90
CA GLU A 101 1.50 5.48 -12.46
C GLU A 101 0.20 5.07 -11.75
N GLN A 102 0.01 3.78 -11.47
CA GLN A 102 -1.15 3.30 -10.74
C GLN A 102 -1.23 3.91 -9.33
N ILE A 103 -0.10 3.95 -8.61
CA ILE A 103 -0.02 4.59 -7.29
C ILE A 103 -0.33 6.09 -7.39
N SER A 104 0.21 6.77 -8.40
CA SER A 104 0.01 8.22 -8.58
C SER A 104 -1.43 8.61 -8.92
N ARG A 105 -2.20 7.72 -9.56
CA ARG A 105 -3.62 7.96 -9.89
C ARG A 105 -4.57 7.59 -8.75
N ALA A 106 -4.11 6.78 -7.79
CA ALA A 106 -4.89 6.39 -6.64
C ALA A 106 -5.13 7.59 -5.70
N PRO A 107 -6.33 7.76 -5.13
CA PRO A 107 -6.57 8.73 -4.05
C PRO A 107 -5.93 8.26 -2.72
N PHE A 108 -4.60 8.06 -2.72
CA PHE A 108 -3.81 7.62 -1.58
C PHE A 108 -2.88 8.77 -1.13
N SER A 109 -3.17 9.35 0.04
CA SER A 109 -2.36 10.41 0.64
C SER A 109 -1.48 9.86 1.75
N LEU A 110 -0.17 10.03 1.62
CA LEU A 110 0.81 9.58 2.60
C LEU A 110 1.31 10.76 3.42
N MET A 111 1.10 10.71 4.74
CA MET A 111 1.47 11.75 5.69
C MET A 111 2.54 11.22 6.65
N THR A 112 3.68 11.91 6.72
CA THR A 112 4.74 11.59 7.70
C THR A 112 5.10 12.83 8.51
N ARG A 113 5.84 12.63 9.61
CA ARG A 113 6.30 13.74 10.46
C ARG A 113 7.23 14.73 9.75
N GLN A 114 7.85 14.33 8.64
CA GLN A 114 8.69 15.20 7.85
C GLN A 114 7.89 15.72 6.64
N PRO A 115 7.81 17.05 6.45
CA PRO A 115 7.27 17.58 5.20
C PRO A 115 8.14 17.06 4.04
N CYS A 116 7.50 16.64 2.96
CA CYS A 116 8.20 16.43 1.68
C CYS A 116 8.86 17.77 1.30
N PRO A 117 10.16 17.82 0.98
CA PRO A 117 10.82 19.05 0.54
C PRO A 117 10.24 19.58 -0.77
#